data_AF-A0AAW8BSD9-F1
#
_entry.id   AF-A0AAW8BSD9-F1
#
_cell.length_a   1.000
_cell.length_b   1.000
_cell.length_c   1.000
_cell.angle_alpha   90.00
_cell.angle_beta   90.00
_cell.angle_gamma   90.00
#
_symmetry.space_group_name_H-M   'P 1'
#
loop_
_entity.id
_entity.type
_entity.pdbx_description
1 polymer ?
#
loop_
_entity_poly.entity_id
_entity_poly.type
_entity_poly.pdbx_seq_one_letter_code
_entity_poly.pdbx_strand_id
1 'polypeptide(L)'
;MMDVSNGFDVRGRVLRDGELAPWLAENSLGNRFGLAVAGSDEGHRSKAVALAIVAADGDGRYLDLAALTDDDAAALGSWLADPGPPKAVHRGKWIRHALRNRGWTLRGVTSDTALAAHLLHPGGGAASSTICWFTTCAARFLTKPLGWNRFRHPR
;
A
#
# COMPACT_ATOMS: atom_id res chain seq x y z
N MET A 1 -11.76 31.84 1.23
CA MET A 1 -11.69 30.43 0.81
C MET A 1 -10.24 30.02 0.93
N MET A 2 -9.87 29.36 2.04
CA MET A 2 -8.50 28.90 2.25
C MET A 2 -8.27 27.67 1.39
N ASP A 3 -7.36 27.78 0.43
CA ASP A 3 -6.74 26.65 -0.24
C ASP A 3 -5.81 25.97 0.78
N VAL A 4 -6.20 24.78 1.26
CA VAL A 4 -5.32 23.94 2.09
C VAL A 4 -4.55 23.02 1.14
N SER A 5 -3.57 23.58 0.44
CA SER A 5 -2.52 22.80 -0.22
C SER A 5 -1.46 22.36 0.81
N ASN A 6 -1.86 21.53 1.78
CA ASN A 6 -0.87 20.75 2.54
C ASN A 6 -0.39 19.61 1.65
N GLY A 7 0.48 19.89 0.68
CA GLY A 7 1.11 18.85 -0.12
C GLY A 7 1.96 17.95 0.78
N PHE A 8 1.59 16.67 0.90
CA PHE A 8 2.39 15.69 1.61
C PHE A 8 3.57 15.30 0.72
N ASP A 9 4.80 15.47 1.22
CA ASP A 9 6.01 15.04 0.51
C ASP A 9 6.20 13.53 0.72
N VAL A 10 5.54 12.73 -0.12
CA VAL A 10 5.75 11.28 -0.14
C VAL A 10 6.98 10.97 -0.99
N ARG A 11 8.00 10.42 -0.34
CA ARG A 11 9.23 9.92 -0.95
C ARG A 11 9.17 8.41 -0.89
N GLY A 12 9.63 7.75 -1.93
CA GLY A 12 9.70 6.30 -1.84
C GLY A 12 10.45 5.69 -3.00
N ARG A 13 10.86 4.46 -2.77
CA ARG A 13 11.78 3.73 -3.62
C ARG A 13 11.46 2.25 -3.61
N VAL A 14 12.01 1.53 -4.58
CA VAL A 14 12.03 0.07 -4.56
C VAL A 14 12.81 -0.39 -3.32
N LEU A 15 12.25 -1.37 -2.62
CA LEU A 15 12.88 -2.03 -1.49
C LEU A 15 14.20 -2.67 -1.94
N ARG A 16 15.25 -2.49 -1.14
CA ARG A 16 16.50 -3.24 -1.30
C ARG A 16 16.46 -4.49 -0.43
N ASP A 17 17.15 -5.53 -0.89
CA ASP A 17 17.23 -6.81 -0.20
C ASP A 17 17.68 -6.65 1.26
N GLY A 18 16.91 -7.22 2.19
CA GLY A 18 17.17 -7.20 3.64
C GLY A 18 16.86 -5.87 4.33
N GLU A 19 16.34 -4.87 3.61
CA GLU A 19 16.06 -3.54 4.16
C GLU A 19 14.71 -3.48 4.90
N LEU A 20 13.79 -4.44 4.69
CA LEU A 20 12.40 -4.27 5.13
C LEU A 20 12.26 -4.30 6.65
N ALA A 21 12.82 -5.32 7.29
CA ALA A 21 12.73 -5.50 8.73
C ALA A 21 13.30 -4.29 9.53
N PRO A 22 14.53 -3.82 9.28
CA PRO A 22 15.07 -2.66 10.01
C PRO A 22 14.25 -1.40 9.72
N TRP A 23 13.84 -1.18 8.46
CA TRP A 23 13.03 -0.01 8.11
C TRP A 23 11.66 -0.01 8.80
N LEU A 24 10.99 -1.16 8.89
CA LEU A 24 9.73 -1.28 9.62
C LEU A 24 9.93 -1.01 11.11
N ALA A 25 10.99 -1.52 11.73
CA ALA A 25 11.28 -1.31 13.14
C ALA A 25 11.51 0.18 13.46
N GLU A 26 12.29 0.88 12.62
CA GLU A 26 12.55 2.32 12.74
C GLU A 26 11.27 3.16 12.69
N ASN A 27 10.31 2.75 11.84
CA ASN A 27 9.09 3.52 11.58
C ASN A 27 7.88 3.11 12.45
N SER A 28 8.00 2.05 13.26
CA SER A 28 6.87 1.46 14.01
C SER A 28 6.60 2.10 15.38
N LEU A 29 7.09 3.31 15.65
CA LEU A 29 6.94 4.03 16.93
C LEU A 29 5.50 4.55 17.19
N GLY A 30 4.47 3.70 17.05
CA GLY A 30 3.06 4.02 17.27
C GLY A 30 2.38 4.75 16.10
N ASN A 31 3.14 5.05 15.04
CA ASN A 31 2.64 5.73 13.86
C ASN A 31 1.87 4.79 12.92
N ARG A 32 0.87 5.34 12.23
CA ARG A 32 0.09 4.59 11.24
C ARG A 32 0.81 4.53 9.91
N PHE A 33 0.89 3.33 9.34
CA PHE A 33 1.39 3.11 7.99
C PHE A 33 0.26 3.20 6.95
N GLY A 34 0.54 3.79 5.80
CA GLY A 34 -0.25 3.62 4.59
C GLY A 34 0.13 2.33 3.87
N LEU A 35 -0.86 1.52 3.50
CA LEU A 35 -0.67 0.29 2.74
C LEU A 35 -1.50 0.33 1.45
N ALA A 36 -0.82 0.22 0.32
CA ALA A 36 -1.42 0.02 -0.99
C ALA A 36 -1.00 -1.34 -1.55
N VAL A 37 -1.92 -2.01 -2.23
CA VAL A 37 -1.67 -3.29 -2.91
C VAL A 37 -2.00 -3.11 -4.38
N ALA A 38 -1.13 -3.62 -5.25
CA ALA A 38 -1.37 -3.73 -6.68
C ALA A 38 -1.61 -5.20 -7.03
N GLY A 39 -2.56 -5.46 -7.93
CA GLY A 39 -3.00 -6.81 -8.21
C GLY A 39 -4.33 -6.88 -8.94
N SER A 40 -4.86 -8.10 -9.11
CA SER A 40 -6.19 -8.33 -9.66
C SER A 40 -7.25 -8.31 -8.55
N ASP A 41 -8.39 -7.70 -8.84
CA ASP A 41 -9.59 -7.68 -7.99
C ASP A 41 -10.68 -8.55 -8.61
N GLU A 42 -10.62 -9.84 -8.30
CA GLU A 42 -11.50 -10.88 -8.83
C GLU A 42 -12.24 -11.59 -7.68
N GLY A 43 -12.55 -10.85 -6.61
CA GLY A 43 -13.18 -11.40 -5.41
C GLY A 43 -12.30 -12.47 -4.75
N HIS A 44 -12.77 -13.72 -4.73
CA HIS A 44 -12.03 -14.83 -4.11
C HIS A 44 -10.75 -15.22 -4.85
N ARG A 45 -10.60 -14.86 -6.13
CA ARG A 45 -9.39 -15.16 -6.94
C ARG A 45 -8.39 -14.00 -6.99
N SER A 46 -8.63 -12.95 -6.22
CA SER A 46 -7.77 -11.77 -6.18
C SER A 46 -6.31 -12.15 -5.89
N LYS A 47 -5.38 -11.51 -6.59
CA LYS A 47 -3.94 -11.79 -6.44
C LYS A 47 -3.19 -10.49 -6.22
N ALA A 48 -2.38 -10.44 -5.17
CA ALA A 48 -1.42 -9.36 -4.97
C ALA A 48 -0.15 -9.64 -5.80
N VAL A 49 0.34 -8.65 -6.52
CA VAL A 49 1.60 -8.71 -7.28
C VAL A 49 2.66 -7.75 -6.73
N ALA A 50 2.24 -6.64 -6.13
CA ALA A 50 3.14 -5.69 -5.48
C ALA A 50 2.44 -4.98 -4.32
N LEU A 51 3.22 -4.44 -3.40
CA LEU A 51 2.75 -3.61 -2.31
C LEU A 51 3.56 -2.31 -2.22
N ALA A 52 2.94 -1.27 -1.71
CA ALA A 52 3.62 -0.08 -1.24
C ALA A 52 3.26 0.16 0.23
N ILE A 53 4.29 0.35 1.06
CA ILE A 53 4.17 0.72 2.47
C ILE A 53 4.73 2.12 2.63
N VAL A 54 3.98 3.01 3.27
CA VAL A 54 4.38 4.40 3.52
C VAL A 54 4.31 4.66 5.01
N ALA A 55 5.41 5.13 5.60
CA ALA A 55 5.48 5.55 6.98
C ALA A 55 4.86 6.95 7.18
N ALA A 56 4.64 7.35 8.43
CA ALA A 56 3.98 8.63 8.74
C ALA A 56 4.82 9.86 8.39
N ASP A 57 6.14 9.70 8.26
CA ASP A 57 7.08 10.74 7.81
C ASP A 57 7.05 10.96 6.28
N GLY A 58 6.28 10.14 5.55
CA GLY A 58 6.17 10.17 4.10
C GLY A 58 7.19 9.32 3.37
N ASP A 59 8.11 8.62 4.06
CA ASP A 59 9.03 7.67 3.43
C ASP A 59 8.30 6.36 3.09
N GLY A 60 8.58 5.81 1.92
CA GLY A 60 7.84 4.72 1.34
C GLY A 60 8.71 3.65 0.69
N ARG A 61 8.28 2.40 0.78
CA ARG A 61 8.90 1.26 0.12
C ARG A 61 7.91 0.63 -0.85
N TYR A 62 8.37 0.38 -2.07
CA TYR A 62 7.69 -0.42 -3.06
C TYR A 62 8.31 -1.82 -3.08
N LEU A 63 7.45 -2.83 -3.02
CA LEU A 63 7.81 -4.23 -2.92
C LEU A 63 7.20 -4.96 -4.11
N ASP A 64 8.04 -5.50 -4.99
CA ASP A 64 7.61 -6.50 -5.97
C ASP A 64 7.59 -7.87 -5.30
N LEU A 65 6.41 -8.50 -5.23
CA LEU A 65 6.26 -9.78 -4.55
C LEU A 65 6.90 -10.96 -5.27
N ALA A 66 7.22 -10.80 -6.55
CA ALA A 66 7.94 -11.83 -7.30
C ALA A 66 9.46 -11.76 -7.06
N ALA A 67 9.98 -10.59 -6.66
CA ALA A 67 11.41 -10.34 -6.46
C ALA A 67 11.81 -10.24 -4.99
N LEU A 68 10.90 -10.54 -4.06
CA LEU A 68 11.18 -10.47 -2.63
C LEU A 68 12.13 -11.59 -2.20
N THR A 69 13.11 -11.25 -1.37
CA THR A 69 13.93 -12.25 -0.67
C THR A 69 13.08 -13.02 0.35
N ASP A 70 13.52 -14.22 0.74
CA ASP A 70 12.80 -15.03 1.74
C ASP A 70 12.74 -14.32 3.11
N ASP A 71 13.82 -13.62 3.48
CA ASP A 71 13.89 -12.86 4.74
C ASP A 71 12.92 -11.67 4.73
N ASP A 72 12.86 -10.90 3.64
CA ASP A 72 11.92 -9.80 3.51
C ASP A 72 10.47 -10.32 3.43
N ALA A 73 10.24 -11.50 2.83
CA ALA A 73 8.92 -12.12 2.76
C ALA A 73 8.42 -12.58 4.14
N ALA A 74 9.32 -13.14 4.95
CA ALA A 74 9.04 -13.49 6.34
C ALA A 74 8.77 -12.23 7.18
N ALA A 75 9.59 -11.19 7.02
CA ALA A 75 9.42 -9.91 7.72
C ALA A 75 8.08 -9.24 7.35
N LEU A 76 7.73 -9.21 6.07
CA LEU A 76 6.47 -8.68 5.58
C LEU A 76 5.29 -9.49 6.11
N GLY A 77 5.37 -10.82 6.07
CA GLY A 77 4.33 -11.72 6.59
C GLY A 77 4.07 -11.50 8.07
N SER A 78 5.15 -11.38 8.86
CA SER A 78 5.09 -11.09 10.30
C SER A 78 4.43 -9.73 10.57
N TRP A 79 4.89 -8.66 9.90
CA TRP A 79 4.36 -7.32 10.08
C TRP A 79 2.89 -7.18 9.65
N LEU A 80 2.49 -7.87 8.57
CA LEU A 80 1.09 -7.93 8.14
C LEU A 80 0.22 -8.61 9.19
N ALA A 81 0.72 -9.68 9.83
CA ALA A 81 -0.01 -10.45 10.82
C ALA A 81 -0.04 -9.78 12.21
N ASP A 82 0.88 -8.86 12.49
CA ASP A 82 0.93 -8.12 13.74
C ASP A 82 -0.19 -7.05 13.82
N PRO A 83 -1.09 -7.11 14.82
CA PRO A 83 -2.09 -6.07 15.04
C PRO A 83 -1.52 -4.77 15.64
N GLY A 84 -0.31 -4.77 16.18
CA GLY A 84 0.32 -3.65 16.87
C GLY A 84 0.54 -2.42 15.97
N PRO A 85 1.34 -2.53 14.88
CA PRO A 85 1.53 -1.43 13.94
C PRO A 85 0.23 -1.11 13.20
N PRO A 86 -0.37 0.08 13.41
CA PRO A 86 -1.65 0.42 12.80
C PRO A 86 -1.49 0.69 11.29
N LYS A 87 -2.46 0.23 10.49
CA LYS A 87 -2.43 0.28 9.02
C LYS A 87 -3.67 1.00 8.47
N ALA A 88 -3.47 1.92 7.54
CA ALA A 88 -4.51 2.53 6.70
C ALA A 88 -4.49 1.87 5.32
N VAL A 89 -5.67 1.53 4.81
CA VAL A 89 -5.84 0.93 3.48
C VAL A 89 -6.96 1.62 2.70
N HIS A 90 -7.02 1.33 1.41
CA HIS A 90 -8.18 1.63 0.57
C HIS A 90 -8.76 0.32 0.05
N ARG A 91 -10.04 0.04 0.32
CA ARG A 91 -10.71 -1.22 -0.05
C ARG A 91 -10.09 -2.45 0.62
N GLY A 92 -10.06 -2.43 1.95
CA GLY A 92 -9.41 -3.45 2.79
C GLY A 92 -10.00 -4.87 2.66
N LYS A 93 -11.24 -5.04 2.21
CA LYS A 93 -11.80 -6.38 1.94
C LYS A 93 -11.06 -7.08 0.81
N TRP A 94 -10.88 -6.41 -0.32
CA TRP A 94 -10.16 -6.96 -1.47
C TRP A 94 -8.71 -7.31 -1.10
N ILE A 95 -8.02 -6.37 -0.44
CA ILE A 95 -6.64 -6.55 0.03
C ILE A 95 -6.52 -7.81 0.91
N ARG A 96 -7.46 -8.00 1.86
CA ARG A 96 -7.47 -9.20 2.71
C ARG A 96 -7.60 -10.51 1.92
N HIS A 97 -8.41 -10.54 0.87
CA HIS A 97 -8.51 -11.72 0.01
C HIS A 97 -7.22 -11.95 -0.80
N ALA A 98 -6.69 -10.89 -1.42
CA ALA A 98 -5.47 -10.95 -2.22
C ALA A 98 -4.26 -11.45 -1.40
N LEU A 99 -4.11 -10.99 -0.15
CA LEU A 99 -3.03 -11.43 0.73
C LEU A 99 -3.26 -12.84 1.28
N ARG A 100 -4.50 -13.18 1.63
CA ARG A 100 -4.86 -14.54 2.10
C ARG A 100 -4.57 -15.60 1.05
N ASN A 101 -4.79 -15.31 -0.23
CA ASN A 101 -4.49 -16.22 -1.33
C ASN A 101 -2.98 -16.50 -1.47
N ARG A 102 -2.11 -15.66 -0.88
CA ARG A 102 -0.67 -15.87 -0.78
C ARG A 102 -0.24 -16.49 0.56
N GLY A 103 -1.19 -16.79 1.46
CA GLY A 103 -0.91 -17.31 2.80
C GLY A 103 -0.61 -16.22 3.84
N TRP A 104 -0.76 -14.93 3.51
CA TRP A 104 -0.55 -13.84 4.46
C TRP A 104 -1.85 -13.38 5.11
N THR A 105 -1.76 -13.02 6.38
CA THR A 105 -2.89 -12.50 7.15
C THR A 105 -2.67 -11.02 7.42
N LEU A 106 -3.62 -10.17 7.01
CA LEU A 106 -3.59 -8.74 7.32
C LEU A 106 -4.38 -8.45 8.60
N ARG A 107 -3.68 -7.92 9.62
CA ARG A 107 -4.22 -7.39 10.88
C ARG A 107 -3.76 -5.95 11.12
N GLY A 108 -4.32 -5.31 12.14
CA GLY A 108 -3.96 -3.94 12.51
C GLY A 108 -4.52 -2.86 11.58
N VAL A 109 -5.49 -3.18 10.71
CA VAL A 109 -6.16 -2.18 9.88
C VAL A 109 -7.07 -1.32 10.77
N THR A 110 -6.72 -0.04 10.91
CA THR A 110 -7.44 0.93 11.76
C THR A 110 -8.19 1.98 10.94
N SER A 111 -7.98 2.02 9.62
CA SER A 111 -8.67 2.93 8.71
C SER A 111 -8.82 2.30 7.33
N ASP A 112 -10.06 2.22 6.82
CA ASP A 112 -10.36 1.93 5.42
C ASP A 112 -11.01 3.16 4.79
N THR A 113 -10.29 3.81 3.88
CA THR A 113 -10.74 5.08 3.29
C THR A 113 -11.97 4.92 2.39
N ALA A 114 -12.17 3.75 1.77
CA ALA A 114 -13.37 3.48 0.99
C ALA A 114 -14.60 3.34 1.89
N LEU A 115 -14.43 2.66 3.04
CA LEU A 115 -15.49 2.52 4.04
C LEU A 115 -15.79 3.87 4.70
N ALA A 116 -14.77 4.63 5.08
CA ALA A 116 -14.94 5.97 5.66
C ALA A 116 -15.72 6.89 4.71
N ALA A 117 -15.38 6.88 3.41
CA ALA A 117 -16.11 7.65 2.41
C ALA A 117 -17.57 7.22 2.29
N HIS A 118 -17.84 5.90 2.33
CA HIS A 118 -19.20 5.36 2.30
C HIS A 118 -20.03 5.78 3.52
N LEU A 119 -19.43 5.78 4.72
CA LEU A 119 -20.11 6.22 5.94
C LEU A 119 -20.41 7.73 5.95
N LEU A 120 -19.54 8.54 5.33
CA LEU A 120 -19.77 9.98 5.20
C LEU A 120 -20.90 10.30 4.21
N HIS A 121 -21.11 9.45 3.20
CA HIS A 121 -22.15 9.64 2.18
C HIS A 121 -22.90 8.31 1.92
N PRO A 122 -23.76 7.88 2.86
CA PRO A 122 -24.51 6.64 2.73
C PRO A 122 -25.57 6.82 1.63
N GLY A 123 -25.41 6.14 0.49
CA GLY A 123 -26.34 6.18 -0.64
C GLY A 123 -25.88 6.96 -1.88
N GLY A 124 -24.73 7.64 -1.82
CA GLY A 124 -24.12 8.29 -2.98
C GLY A 124 -23.05 7.40 -3.62
N GLY A 125 -23.23 7.04 -4.88
CA GLY A 125 -22.16 6.41 -5.67
C GLY A 125 -20.89 7.27 -5.59
N ALA A 126 -19.77 6.64 -5.21
CA ALA A 126 -18.41 7.17 -5.15
C ALA A 126 -18.34 8.71 -5.06
N ALA A 127 -18.32 9.25 -3.84
CA ALA A 127 -18.13 10.68 -3.59
C ALA A 127 -16.81 11.17 -4.22
N SER A 128 -16.93 11.66 -5.45
CA SER A 128 -15.95 12.42 -6.19
C SER A 128 -15.77 13.75 -5.47
N SER A 129 -14.69 13.88 -4.68
CA SER A 129 -13.93 15.13 -4.40
C SER A 129 -13.05 15.04 -3.14
N THR A 130 -13.22 14.06 -2.25
CA THR A 130 -12.28 13.83 -1.11
C THR A 130 -11.39 12.59 -1.33
N ILE A 131 -11.75 11.74 -2.29
CA ILE A 131 -11.03 10.50 -2.65
C ILE A 131 -9.70 10.78 -3.39
N CYS A 132 -9.48 12.02 -3.85
CA CYS A 132 -8.28 12.42 -4.62
C CYS A 132 -6.96 12.33 -3.82
N TRP A 133 -7.02 12.12 -2.50
CA TRP A 133 -5.85 12.17 -1.63
C TRP A 133 -5.07 10.85 -1.50
N PHE A 134 -5.75 9.69 -1.49
CA PHE A 134 -5.06 8.39 -1.37
C PHE A 134 -4.59 7.86 -2.73
N THR A 135 -5.37 8.11 -3.79
CA THR A 135 -4.94 7.86 -5.17
C THR A 135 -3.78 8.74 -5.59
N THR A 136 -3.57 9.94 -5.04
CA THR A 136 -2.36 10.74 -5.34
C THR A 136 -1.08 10.11 -4.76
N CYS A 137 -1.15 9.48 -3.59
CA CYS A 137 0.00 8.74 -3.02
C CYS A 137 0.29 7.45 -3.80
N ALA A 138 -0.75 6.66 -4.15
CA ALA A 138 -0.58 5.45 -4.94
C ALA A 138 -0.24 5.74 -6.42
N ALA A 139 -0.84 6.77 -7.04
CA ALA A 139 -0.60 7.14 -8.43
C ALA A 139 0.77 7.79 -8.63
N ARG A 140 1.31 8.57 -7.67
CA ARG A 140 2.69 9.08 -7.82
C ARG A 140 3.74 7.95 -7.86
N PHE A 141 3.41 6.77 -7.31
CA PHE A 141 4.17 5.52 -7.46
C PHE A 141 3.77 4.66 -8.66
N LEU A 142 2.48 4.55 -8.99
CA LEU A 142 2.00 3.69 -10.08
C LEU A 142 1.99 4.36 -11.48
N THR A 143 2.16 5.68 -11.60
CA THR A 143 2.05 6.37 -12.90
C THR A 143 3.23 7.29 -13.27
N LYS A 144 4.38 7.22 -12.58
CA LYS A 144 5.62 7.84 -13.10
C LYS A 144 6.51 6.80 -13.82
N PRO A 145 6.85 7.02 -15.10
CA PRO A 145 7.61 6.08 -15.91
C PRO A 145 9.08 6.11 -15.47
N LEU A 146 9.46 5.22 -14.57
CA LEU A 146 10.85 4.80 -14.45
C LEU A 146 11.17 3.92 -15.67
N GLY A 147 11.56 4.58 -16.77
CA GLY A 147 12.44 4.02 -17.80
C GLY A 147 12.15 2.60 -18.27
N TRP A 148 10.91 2.29 -18.67
CA TRP A 148 10.53 1.00 -19.25
C TRP A 148 10.90 0.92 -20.74
N ASN A 149 12.17 1.14 -21.08
CA ASN A 149 12.61 1.18 -22.48
C ASN A 149 13.92 0.43 -22.75
N ARG A 150 14.16 -0.71 -22.09
CA ARG A 150 15.30 -1.58 -22.46
C ARG A 150 15.12 -3.10 -22.33
N PHE A 151 13.89 -3.60 -22.44
CA PHE A 151 13.66 -5.03 -22.67
C PHE A 151 12.65 -5.25 -23.80
N ARG A 152 13.05 -4.87 -25.02
CA ARG A 152 12.63 -5.59 -26.23
C ARG A 152 13.80 -6.50 -26.60
N HIS A 153 13.64 -7.81 -26.45
CA HIS A 153 14.51 -8.76 -27.14
C HIS A 153 14.30 -8.62 -28.65
N PRO A 154 15.37 -8.65 -29.47
CA PRO A 154 15.22 -8.81 -30.91
C PRO A 154 14.68 -10.22 -31.22
N ARG A 155 13.86 -10.30 -32.26
CA ARG A 155 13.42 -11.56 -32.87
C ARG A 155 14.58 -12.32 -33.47
#